data_AF-A0A6I5C541-F1
#
_entry.id   AF-A0A6I5C541-F1
#
_cell.length_a   1.000
_cell.length_b   1.000
_cell.length_c   1.000
_cell.angle_alpha   90.00
_cell.angle_beta   90.00
_cell.angle_gamma   90.00
#
_symmetry.space_group_name_H-M   'P 1'
#
loop_
_entity.id
_entity.type
_entity.pdbx_description
1 polymer ?
#
loop_
_entity_poly.entity_id
_entity_poly.type
_entity_poly.pdbx_seq_one_letter_code
_entity_poly.pdbx_strand_id
1 'polypeptide(L)'
;MGDKGGASVPSPQQARAQASAITSGKSVPRTQAAPASQLRALFDGPQLSPGQRRIAQYLIENLAEAAFLSVTELADRVGVSQPSVTRFAGAVGFSGYPALRERLQSLALAGLAGGPGPVEE
;
A
#
# COMPACT_ATOMS: atom_id res chain seq x y z
N MET A 1 -29.06 57.98 40.60
CA MET A 1 -28.55 56.75 39.98
C MET A 1 -28.55 57.04 38.49
N GLY A 2 -27.39 57.39 37.93
CA GLY A 2 -27.29 58.10 36.65
C GLY A 2 -27.14 57.14 35.48
N ASP A 3 -28.08 57.23 34.54
CA ASP A 3 -28.08 56.54 33.26
C ASP A 3 -27.07 57.20 32.33
N LYS A 4 -25.87 56.61 32.23
CA LYS A 4 -24.86 56.98 31.24
C LYS A 4 -24.82 55.91 30.15
N GLY A 5 -24.86 56.33 28.89
CA GLY A 5 -24.30 55.50 27.82
C GLY A 5 -24.93 55.62 26.43
N GLY A 6 -25.11 56.84 25.92
CA GLY A 6 -25.06 57.04 24.47
C GLY A 6 -23.60 57.06 24.02
N ALA A 7 -23.24 56.24 23.03
CA ALA A 7 -22.27 56.55 21.98
C ALA A 7 -21.93 55.31 21.13
N SER A 8 -21.84 55.58 19.82
CA SER A 8 -20.93 54.96 18.86
C SER A 8 -21.18 53.50 18.47
N VAL A 9 -21.92 53.37 17.38
CA VAL A 9 -21.59 52.39 16.33
C VAL A 9 -20.43 52.95 15.48
N PRO A 10 -19.19 52.45 15.58
CA PRO A 10 -18.25 52.59 14.49
C PRO A 10 -18.52 51.47 13.48
N SER A 11 -18.87 51.88 12.27
CA SER A 11 -18.73 51.07 11.07
C SER A 11 -17.24 50.83 10.80
N PRO A 12 -16.78 49.59 10.60
CA PRO A 12 -15.57 49.33 9.85
C PRO A 12 -15.95 48.64 8.54
N GLN A 13 -16.54 49.41 7.62
CA GLN A 13 -16.45 49.11 6.21
C GLN A 13 -15.03 49.44 5.76
N GLN A 14 -14.16 48.42 5.76
CA GLN A 14 -13.03 48.16 4.85
C GLN A 14 -11.80 47.61 5.58
N ALA A 15 -11.66 46.29 5.53
CA ALA A 15 -10.36 45.64 5.46
C ALA A 15 -10.47 44.44 4.51
N ARG A 16 -10.21 44.75 3.24
CA ARG A 16 -9.54 43.93 2.22
C ARG A 16 -9.60 42.40 2.38
N ALA A 17 -10.26 41.79 1.38
CA ALA A 17 -9.78 40.64 0.62
C ALA A 17 -9.00 39.57 1.39
N GLN A 18 -9.66 38.43 1.67
CA GLN A 18 -9.17 37.11 1.25
C GLN A 18 -10.38 36.20 0.96
N ALA A 19 -10.62 35.97 -0.32
CA ALA A 19 -11.35 34.81 -0.79
C ALA A 19 -10.57 33.54 -0.45
N SER A 20 -11.30 32.42 -0.39
CA SER A 20 -10.80 31.05 -0.34
C SER A 20 -10.41 30.49 1.03
N ALA A 21 -11.42 30.23 1.87
CA ALA A 21 -11.34 29.10 2.79
C ALA A 21 -11.71 27.82 2.03
N ILE A 22 -10.68 27.27 1.40
CA ILE A 22 -10.45 25.86 1.13
C ILE A 22 -11.48 24.90 1.76
N THR A 23 -12.37 24.35 0.94
CA THR A 23 -12.91 23.02 1.22
C THR A 23 -11.76 22.03 1.03
N SER A 24 -10.92 21.89 2.06
CA SER A 24 -9.86 20.88 2.08
C SER A 24 -10.48 19.54 2.43
N GLY A 25 -11.26 19.00 1.49
CA GLY A 25 -11.68 17.61 1.46
C GLY A 25 -10.98 16.81 0.34
N LYS A 26 -9.95 17.38 -0.29
CA LYS A 26 -9.15 16.69 -1.32
C LYS A 26 -7.97 15.99 -0.66
N SER A 27 -8.21 14.79 -0.13
CA SER A 27 -7.20 13.74 -0.04
C SER A 27 -7.92 12.42 0.17
N VAL A 28 -8.48 11.90 -0.91
CA VAL A 28 -8.65 10.46 -1.03
C VAL A 28 -7.24 9.84 -0.98
N PRO A 29 -6.87 9.00 0.00
CA PRO A 29 -5.74 8.10 -0.21
C PRO A 29 -6.25 6.95 -1.09
N ARG A 30 -6.62 7.24 -2.34
CA ARG A 30 -6.91 6.21 -3.36
C ARG A 30 -5.70 6.02 -4.27
N THR A 31 -4.54 5.92 -3.65
CA THR A 31 -3.44 5.15 -4.23
C THR A 31 -3.27 3.96 -3.31
N GLN A 32 -4.13 2.95 -3.48
CA GLN A 32 -3.69 1.59 -3.16
C GLN A 32 -2.41 1.40 -3.99
N ALA A 33 -1.25 1.38 -3.32
CA ALA A 33 0.00 1.12 -4.00
C ALA A 33 -0.17 -0.18 -4.79
N ALA A 34 0.25 -0.19 -6.07
CA ALA A 34 0.18 -1.40 -6.88
C ALA A 34 0.77 -2.57 -6.09
N PRO A 35 0.17 -3.78 -6.12
CA PRO A 35 0.62 -4.91 -5.31
C PRO A 35 2.14 -5.18 -5.41
N ALA A 36 2.71 -4.97 -6.59
CA ALA A 36 4.16 -5.06 -6.83
C ALA A 36 4.98 -4.06 -5.98
N SER A 37 4.53 -2.83 -5.80
CA SER A 37 5.19 -1.82 -4.96
C SER A 37 5.17 -2.22 -3.48
N GLN A 38 4.08 -2.83 -3.02
CA GLN A 38 3.97 -3.33 -1.65
C GLN A 38 4.91 -4.51 -1.40
N LEU A 39 5.06 -5.40 -2.39
CA LEU A 39 6.04 -6.50 -2.31
C LEU A 39 7.48 -6.00 -2.31
N ARG A 40 7.79 -5.00 -3.14
CA ARG A 40 9.12 -4.37 -3.12
C ARG A 40 9.44 -3.82 -1.73
N ALA A 41 8.51 -3.07 -1.14
CA ALA A 41 8.70 -2.55 0.21
C ALA A 41 8.85 -3.66 1.27
N LEU A 42 8.14 -4.77 1.13
CA LEU A 42 8.25 -5.93 2.02
C LEU A 42 9.64 -6.60 1.95
N PHE A 43 10.27 -6.59 0.77
CA PHE A 43 11.54 -7.28 0.53
C PHE A 43 12.79 -6.39 0.61
N ASP A 44 12.62 -5.08 0.79
CA ASP A 44 13.71 -4.07 0.77
C ASP A 44 14.59 -4.11 2.04
N GLY A 45 14.03 -4.50 3.19
CA GLY A 45 14.73 -4.51 4.48
C GLY A 45 15.87 -5.55 4.63
N PRO A 46 15.66 -6.84 4.29
CA PRO A 46 16.67 -7.87 4.52
C PRO A 46 17.76 -7.95 3.45
N GLN A 47 19.00 -8.21 3.88
CA GLN A 47 20.10 -8.59 2.99
C GLN A 47 19.85 -10.00 2.41
N LEU A 48 19.13 -10.06 1.29
CA LEU A 48 18.81 -11.32 0.62
C LEU A 48 20.04 -11.96 -0.04
N SER A 49 20.20 -13.27 0.09
CA SER A 49 21.15 -14.05 -0.72
C SER A 49 20.78 -14.04 -2.21
N PRO A 50 21.66 -14.43 -3.15
CA PRO A 50 21.32 -14.48 -4.57
C PRO A 50 20.08 -15.33 -4.89
N GLY A 51 19.92 -16.49 -4.25
CA GLY A 51 18.73 -17.33 -4.41
C GLY A 51 17.47 -16.65 -3.86
N GLN A 52 17.57 -16.00 -2.70
CA GLN A 52 16.46 -15.26 -2.11
C GLN A 52 16.04 -14.04 -2.94
N ARG A 53 17.00 -13.35 -3.58
CA ARG A 53 16.69 -12.27 -4.53
C ARG A 53 15.91 -12.78 -5.74
N ARG A 54 16.25 -13.96 -6.28
CA ARG A 54 15.48 -14.58 -7.37
C ARG A 54 14.06 -14.91 -6.93
N ILE A 55 13.88 -15.42 -5.69
CA ILE A 55 12.54 -15.65 -5.13
C ILE A 55 11.77 -14.33 -5.07
N ALA A 56 12.34 -13.29 -4.44
CA ALA A 56 11.69 -11.97 -4.33
C ALA A 56 11.29 -11.40 -5.70
N GLN A 57 12.19 -11.47 -6.68
CA GLN A 57 11.92 -11.00 -8.04
C GLN A 57 10.77 -11.76 -8.69
N TYR A 58 10.78 -13.09 -8.63
CA TYR A 58 9.72 -13.92 -9.18
C TYR A 58 8.36 -13.61 -8.54
N LEU A 59 8.31 -13.41 -7.22
CA LEU A 59 7.08 -13.05 -6.50
C LEU A 59 6.52 -11.68 -6.91
N ILE A 60 7.39 -10.70 -7.19
CA ILE A 60 6.98 -9.37 -7.65
C ILE A 60 6.42 -9.42 -9.07
N GLU A 61 7.07 -10.17 -9.95
CA GLU A 61 6.70 -10.27 -11.38
C GLU A 61 5.47 -11.15 -11.61
N ASN A 62 5.30 -12.22 -10.80
CA ASN A 62 4.31 -13.27 -11.03
C ASN A 62 3.35 -13.43 -9.84
N LEU A 63 2.99 -12.33 -9.17
CA LEU A 63 2.20 -12.36 -7.93
C LEU A 63 0.91 -13.20 -8.03
N ALA A 64 0.13 -12.99 -9.10
CA ALA A 64 -1.17 -13.65 -9.27
C ALA A 64 -1.03 -15.19 -9.27
N GLU A 65 0.04 -15.69 -9.88
CA GLU A 65 0.32 -17.11 -9.94
C GLU A 65 1.01 -17.61 -8.65
N ALA A 66 2.03 -16.88 -8.19
CA ALA A 66 2.83 -17.24 -7.03
C ALA A 66 2.01 -17.35 -5.73
N ALA A 67 0.90 -16.61 -5.64
CA ALA A 67 -0.05 -16.69 -4.54
C ALA A 67 -0.66 -18.09 -4.32
N PHE A 68 -0.65 -18.96 -5.34
CA PHE A 68 -1.27 -20.28 -5.27
C PHE A 68 -0.28 -21.45 -5.34
N LEU A 69 1.02 -21.17 -5.42
CA LEU A 69 2.04 -22.21 -5.48
C LEU A 69 2.26 -22.88 -4.12
N SER A 70 2.66 -24.15 -4.16
CA SER A 70 3.33 -24.82 -3.07
C SER A 70 4.80 -24.41 -2.97
N VAL A 71 5.45 -24.76 -1.84
CA VAL A 71 6.89 -24.56 -1.65
C VAL A 71 7.69 -25.22 -2.77
N THR A 72 7.29 -26.43 -3.17
CA THR A 72 7.95 -27.22 -4.22
C THR A 72 7.84 -26.53 -5.57
N GLU A 73 6.64 -26.12 -5.97
CA GLU A 73 6.44 -25.47 -7.27
C GLU A 73 7.18 -24.13 -7.37
N LEU A 74 7.15 -23.33 -6.30
CA LEU A 74 7.92 -22.08 -6.27
C LEU A 74 9.43 -22.36 -6.36
N ALA A 75 9.92 -23.37 -5.63
CA ALA A 75 11.33 -23.75 -5.66
C ALA A 75 11.77 -24.17 -7.06
N ASP A 76 10.99 -25.04 -7.72
CA ASP A 76 11.28 -25.55 -9.06
C ASP A 76 11.31 -24.44 -10.11
N ARG A 77 10.32 -23.52 -10.08
CA ARG A 77 10.24 -22.41 -11.04
C ARG A 77 11.33 -21.37 -10.89
N VAL A 78 11.74 -21.10 -9.65
CA VAL A 78 12.81 -20.14 -9.36
C VAL A 78 14.21 -20.78 -9.51
N GLY A 79 14.29 -22.12 -9.54
CA GLY A 79 15.56 -22.85 -9.60
C GLY A 79 16.32 -22.79 -8.27
N VAL A 80 15.61 -22.99 -7.16
CA VAL A 80 16.17 -23.01 -5.80
C VAL A 80 15.70 -24.25 -5.04
N SER A 81 16.30 -24.54 -3.89
CA SER A 81 15.83 -25.65 -3.05
C SER A 81 14.59 -25.27 -2.22
N GLN A 82 13.74 -26.24 -1.87
CA GLN A 82 12.60 -26.01 -0.97
C GLN A 82 13.02 -25.38 0.38
N PRO A 83 14.12 -25.82 1.04
CA PRO A 83 14.62 -25.13 2.24
C PRO A 83 14.99 -23.67 2.00
N SER A 84 15.44 -23.29 0.80
CA SER A 84 15.71 -21.89 0.45
C SER A 84 14.43 -21.05 0.46
N VAL A 85 13.31 -21.59 0.03
CA VAL A 85 11.99 -20.92 0.08
C VAL A 85 11.52 -20.71 1.52
N THR A 86 11.66 -21.73 2.37
CA THR A 86 11.29 -21.60 3.79
C THR A 86 12.18 -20.58 4.52
N ARG A 87 13.49 -20.60 4.25
CA ARG A 87 14.45 -19.61 4.80
C ARG A 87 14.18 -18.20 4.27
N PHE A 88 13.76 -18.05 3.01
CA PHE A 88 13.33 -16.77 2.45
C PHE A 88 12.15 -16.20 3.24
N ALA A 89 11.10 -16.99 3.49
CA ALA A 89 9.93 -16.54 4.24
C ALA A 89 10.32 -16.03 5.64
N GLY A 90 11.19 -16.75 6.34
CA GLY A 90 11.75 -16.29 7.62
C GLY A 90 12.57 -15.00 7.51
N ALA A 91 13.42 -14.90 6.48
CA ALA A 91 14.27 -13.72 6.27
C ALA A 91 13.46 -12.44 5.98
N VAL A 92 12.27 -12.56 5.38
CA VAL A 92 11.36 -11.44 5.10
C VAL A 92 10.30 -11.25 6.19
N GLY A 93 10.47 -11.88 7.36
CA GLY A 93 9.70 -11.60 8.58
C GLY A 93 8.46 -12.47 8.80
N PHE A 94 8.28 -13.55 8.04
CA PHE A 94 7.14 -14.47 8.21
C PHE A 94 7.54 -15.70 9.03
N SER A 95 6.57 -16.30 9.73
CA SER A 95 6.76 -17.55 10.48
C SER A 95 7.07 -18.76 9.59
N GLY A 96 6.86 -18.64 8.27
CA GLY A 96 7.13 -19.67 7.28
C GLY A 96 6.44 -19.36 5.96
N TYR A 97 6.62 -20.27 4.98
CA TYR A 97 6.02 -20.09 3.66
C TYR A 97 4.48 -19.98 3.66
N PRO A 98 3.72 -20.73 4.47
CA PRO A 98 2.26 -20.58 4.51
C PRO A 98 1.80 -19.16 4.83
N ALA A 99 2.40 -18.52 5.84
CA ALA A 99 2.08 -17.13 6.21
C ALA A 99 2.47 -16.12 5.12
N LEU A 100 3.61 -16.33 4.46
CA LEU A 100 3.99 -15.54 3.29
C LEU A 100 2.96 -15.71 2.16
N ARG A 101 2.53 -16.95 1.88
CA ARG A 101 1.55 -17.25 0.82
C ARG A 101 0.20 -16.58 1.07
N GLU A 102 -0.30 -16.61 2.30
CA GLU A 102 -1.53 -15.88 2.67
C GLU A 102 -1.40 -14.38 2.38
N ARG A 103 -0.24 -13.78 2.67
CA ARG A 103 0.01 -12.38 2.33
C ARG A 103 0.01 -12.13 0.83
N LEU A 104 0.64 -13.01 0.05
CA LEU A 104 0.63 -12.95 -1.42
C LEU A 104 -0.80 -13.04 -1.97
N GLN A 105 -1.62 -13.95 -1.45
CA GLN A 105 -3.04 -14.10 -1.83
C GLN A 105 -3.86 -12.86 -1.53
N SER A 106 -3.69 -12.27 -0.34
CA SER A 106 -4.34 -11.02 0.04
C SER A 106 -4.00 -9.88 -0.92
N LEU A 107 -2.72 -9.76 -1.30
CA LEU A 107 -2.27 -8.73 -2.24
C LEU A 107 -2.77 -8.98 -3.68
N ALA A 108 -2.76 -10.23 -4.12
CA ALA A 108 -3.28 -10.61 -5.43
C ALA A 108 -4.78 -10.30 -5.55
N LEU A 109 -5.56 -10.64 -4.53
CA LEU A 109 -7.00 -10.38 -4.51
C LEU A 109 -7.33 -8.88 -4.39
N ALA A 110 -6.55 -8.13 -3.62
CA ALA A 110 -6.68 -6.67 -3.55
C ALA A 110 -6.43 -5.99 -4.90
N GLY A 111 -5.44 -6.49 -5.67
CA GLY A 111 -5.17 -6.01 -7.03
C GLY A 111 -6.33 -6.24 -8.00
N LEU A 112 -7.06 -7.35 -7.85
CA LEU A 112 -8.25 -7.66 -8.66
C LEU A 112 -9.45 -6.78 -8.28
N ALA A 113 -9.64 -6.51 -7.00
CA ALA A 113 -10.71 -5.63 -6.51
C ALA A 113 -10.50 -4.14 -6.88
N GLY A 114 -9.30 -3.78 -7.34
CA GLY A 114 -8.95 -2.43 -7.82
C GLY A 114 -9.00 -2.25 -9.34
N GLY A 115 -9.45 -3.25 -10.11
CA GLY A 115 -9.61 -3.13 -11.56
C GLY A 115 -10.65 -2.06 -11.94
N PRO A 116 -10.54 -1.42 -13.13
CA PRO A 116 -11.58 -0.51 -13.60
C PRO A 116 -12.91 -1.27 -13.58
N GLY A 117 -13.92 -0.69 -12.92
CA GLY A 117 -15.27 -1.24 -12.89
C GLY A 117 -15.79 -1.49 -14.32
N PRO A 118 -16.84 -2.31 -14.46
CA PRO A 118 -17.37 -2.67 -15.77
C PRO A 118 -17.59 -1.39 -16.59
N VAL A 119 -16.98 -1.34 -17.77
CA VAL A 119 -17.30 -0.35 -18.78
C VAL A 119 -18.75 -0.63 -19.20
N GLU A 120 -19.68 0.10 -18.60
CA GLU A 120 -21.04 0.22 -19.13
C GLU A 120 -20.93 1.11 -20.38
N GLU A 121 -21.18 0.50 -21.55
CA GLU A 121 -21.39 1.18 -22.83
C GLU A 121 -22.74 1.91 -22.89
#